data_AF-A0A1N6ZBN2-F1
#
_entry.id   AF-A0A1N6ZBN2-F1
#
_cell.length_a   1.000
_cell.length_b   1.000
_cell.length_c   1.000
_cell.angle_alpha   90.00
_cell.angle_beta   90.00
_cell.angle_gamma   90.00
#
_symmetry.space_group_name_H-M   'P 1'
#
loop_
_entity.id
_entity.type
_entity.pdbx_description
1 polymer ?
#
loop_
_entity_poly.entity_id
_entity_poly.type
_entity_poly.pdbx_seq_one_letter_code
_entity_poly.pdbx_strand_id
1 'polypeptide(L)'
;MEVTAVVLGAVALFLSGISAAMVVRYRRGSRTQRTIATDLDDRLADAMGPGSGSHLEQPPSVRRIVSIESNDDGKVGGGGEGGEDKKGENDVPTVVPIVRIDLETTDAPGMKFVLEYVANVLETVHPVLESRDVRVAHYDVECTFGPDGLLVEGECRRVSVTPELADRLLEDDRYGAFELWRDVKRGDRDGETPTALWEPCRSSAAIRTRLE
;
A
#
# COMPACT_ATOMS: atom_id res chain seq x y z
N MET A 1 46.42 -7.02 28.22
CA MET A 1 45.16 -6.27 28.41
C MET A 1 44.80 -5.37 27.23
N GLU A 2 45.55 -5.36 26.13
CA GLU A 2 45.26 -4.46 24.99
C GLU A 2 44.25 -5.02 23.97
N VAL A 3 44.12 -6.35 23.88
CA VAL A 3 43.29 -7.01 22.87
C VAL A 3 41.78 -6.81 23.13
N THR A 4 41.37 -6.70 24.39
CA THR A 4 39.96 -6.53 24.77
C THR A 4 39.41 -5.13 24.44
N ALA A 5 40.24 -4.08 24.50
CA ALA A 5 39.82 -2.72 24.17
C ALA A 5 39.58 -2.51 22.67
N VAL A 6 40.41 -3.14 21.82
CA VAL A 6 40.26 -3.07 20.36
C VAL A 6 39.00 -3.80 19.88
N VAL A 7 38.70 -4.96 20.48
CA VAL A 7 37.49 -5.74 20.13
C VAL A 7 36.21 -5.00 20.55
N LEU A 8 36.18 -4.38 21.74
CA LEU A 8 35.03 -3.58 22.18
C LEU A 8 34.82 -2.31 21.36
N GLY A 9 35.91 -1.61 20.97
CA GLY A 9 35.84 -0.43 20.10
C GLY A 9 35.33 -0.76 18.69
N ALA A 10 35.73 -1.91 18.14
CA ALA A 10 35.25 -2.39 16.84
C ALA A 10 33.74 -2.71 16.88
N VAL A 11 33.27 -3.43 17.91
CA VAL A 11 31.84 -3.78 18.05
C VAL A 11 30.95 -2.53 18.16
N ALA A 12 31.38 -1.51 18.92
CA ALA A 12 30.62 -0.26 19.05
C ALA A 12 30.53 0.52 17.73
N LEU A 13 31.60 0.56 16.94
CA LEU A 13 31.60 1.21 15.62
C LEU A 13 30.72 0.47 14.61
N PHE A 14 30.74 -0.87 14.61
CA PHE A 14 29.85 -1.69 13.76
C PHE A 14 28.38 -1.48 14.10
N LEU A 15 27.99 -1.49 15.39
CA LEU A 15 26.60 -1.23 15.79
C LEU A 15 26.14 0.18 15.46
N SER A 16 27.02 1.19 15.59
CA SER A 16 26.70 2.57 15.19
C SER A 16 26.54 2.71 13.67
N GLY A 17 27.38 2.01 12.89
CA GLY A 17 27.31 1.99 11.43
C GLY A 17 26.03 1.34 10.91
N ILE A 18 25.61 0.22 11.51
CA ILE A 18 24.35 -0.47 11.18
C ILE A 18 23.15 0.44 11.48
N SER A 19 23.16 1.10 12.64
CA SER A 19 22.10 2.02 13.05
C SER A 19 22.01 3.24 12.13
N ALA A 20 23.15 3.82 11.74
CA ALA A 20 23.19 4.93 10.79
C ALA A 20 22.71 4.50 9.39
N ALA A 21 23.11 3.31 8.92
CA ALA A 21 22.67 2.76 7.63
C ALA A 21 21.16 2.51 7.60
N MET A 22 20.59 1.94 8.66
CA MET A 22 19.13 1.77 8.81
C MET A 22 18.40 3.11 8.78
N VAL A 23 18.87 4.11 9.52
CA VAL A 23 18.24 5.45 9.55
C VAL A 23 18.30 6.12 8.18
N VAL A 24 19.41 6.02 7.47
CA VAL A 24 19.55 6.56 6.11
C VAL A 24 18.63 5.84 5.12
N ARG A 25 18.53 4.50 5.19
CA ARG A 25 17.63 3.70 4.34
C ARG A 25 16.17 4.06 4.60
N TYR A 26 15.77 4.16 5.86
CA TYR A 26 14.41 4.57 6.26
C TYR A 26 14.06 5.98 5.79
N ARG A 27 14.98 6.94 5.95
CA ARG A 27 14.81 8.32 5.46
C ARG A 27 14.76 8.41 3.93
N ARG A 28 15.47 7.55 3.22
CA ARG A 28 15.45 7.51 1.76
C ARG A 28 14.12 6.92 1.26
N GLY A 29 13.65 5.82 1.84
CA GLY A 29 12.36 5.21 1.52
C GLY A 29 11.19 6.17 1.70
N SER A 30 11.14 6.87 2.84
CA SER A 30 10.08 7.86 3.13
C SER A 30 10.08 9.07 2.18
N ARG A 31 11.23 9.49 1.65
CA ARG A 31 11.29 10.55 0.63
C ARG A 31 10.76 10.07 -0.72
N THR A 32 11.22 8.90 -1.18
CA THR A 32 10.75 8.29 -2.42
C THR A 32 9.24 8.09 -2.39
N GLN A 33 8.70 7.60 -1.27
CA GLN A 33 7.26 7.42 -1.08
C GLN A 33 6.48 8.73 -1.16
N ARG A 34 7.00 9.83 -0.61
CA ARG A 34 6.33 11.15 -0.72
C ARG A 34 6.29 11.64 -2.15
N THR A 35 7.39 11.49 -2.89
CA THR A 35 7.43 11.86 -4.31
C THR A 35 6.44 11.04 -5.12
N ILE A 36 6.37 9.73 -4.86
CA ILE A 36 5.39 8.84 -5.50
C ILE A 36 3.96 9.28 -5.15
N ALA A 37 3.67 9.52 -3.86
CA ALA A 37 2.35 9.95 -3.41
C ALA A 37 1.93 11.28 -4.06
N THR A 38 2.83 12.26 -4.16
CA THR A 38 2.53 13.55 -4.79
C THR A 38 2.17 13.40 -6.27
N ASP A 39 2.95 12.62 -7.02
CA ASP A 39 2.67 12.37 -8.44
C ASP A 39 1.39 11.54 -8.65
N LEU A 40 1.08 10.63 -7.73
CA LEU A 40 -0.21 9.93 -7.73
C LEU A 40 -1.36 10.88 -7.43
N ASP A 41 -1.23 11.78 -6.45
CA ASP A 41 -2.23 12.80 -6.13
C ASP A 41 -2.51 13.71 -7.33
N ASP A 42 -1.46 14.18 -8.01
CA ASP A 42 -1.58 15.01 -9.21
C ASP A 42 -2.34 14.26 -10.33
N ARG A 43 -2.01 12.98 -10.56
CA ARG A 43 -2.70 12.15 -11.57
C ARG A 43 -4.14 11.81 -11.20
N LEU A 44 -4.41 11.55 -9.93
CA LEU A 44 -5.78 11.33 -9.44
C LEU A 44 -6.62 12.61 -9.60
N ALA A 45 -6.02 13.77 -9.34
CA ALA A 45 -6.67 15.06 -9.56
C ALA A 45 -6.92 15.34 -11.05
N ASP A 46 -5.99 14.96 -11.94
CA ASP A 46 -6.19 15.12 -13.39
C ASP A 46 -7.25 14.15 -13.94
N ALA A 47 -7.25 12.89 -13.50
CA ALA A 47 -8.17 11.86 -13.98
C ALA A 47 -9.59 12.00 -13.40
N MET A 48 -9.70 12.38 -12.12
CA MET A 48 -10.95 12.39 -11.35
C MET A 48 -11.19 13.73 -10.65
N GLY A 49 -10.69 14.82 -11.24
CA GLY A 49 -10.87 16.16 -10.72
C GLY A 49 -12.34 16.56 -10.55
N PRO A 50 -12.60 17.60 -9.73
CA PRO A 50 -13.96 18.07 -9.47
C PRO A 50 -14.64 18.47 -10.79
N GLY A 51 -15.61 17.66 -11.23
CA GLY A 51 -16.34 17.83 -12.49
C GLY A 51 -16.48 16.58 -13.35
N SER A 52 -15.67 15.53 -13.16
CA SER A 52 -15.83 14.24 -13.88
C SER A 52 -16.79 13.26 -13.19
N GLY A 53 -17.16 13.50 -11.92
CA GLY A 53 -18.23 12.79 -11.22
C GLY A 53 -18.91 13.69 -10.19
N SER A 54 -20.24 13.76 -10.19
CA SER A 54 -21.05 14.72 -9.41
C SER A 54 -21.13 14.46 -7.90
N HIS A 55 -20.33 13.54 -7.35
CA HIS A 55 -20.45 13.11 -5.96
C HIS A 55 -19.12 13.08 -5.19
N LEU A 56 -18.07 13.68 -5.75
CA LEU A 56 -16.79 13.85 -5.07
C LEU A 56 -16.72 15.26 -4.47
N GLU A 57 -16.45 15.35 -3.17
CA GLU A 57 -16.13 16.64 -2.54
C GLU A 57 -14.74 17.13 -2.99
N GLN A 58 -13.82 16.17 -3.16
CA GLN A 58 -12.42 16.38 -3.51
C GLN A 58 -11.96 15.24 -4.43
N PRO A 59 -10.94 15.48 -5.28
CA PRO A 59 -10.33 14.38 -6.01
C PRO A 59 -9.78 13.33 -5.03
N PRO A 60 -9.79 12.04 -5.41
CA PRO A 60 -9.18 11.01 -4.59
C PRO A 60 -7.70 11.31 -4.33
N SER A 61 -7.21 10.91 -3.16
CA SER A 61 -5.83 11.20 -2.74
C SER A 61 -5.16 10.01 -2.07
N VAL A 62 -3.85 9.91 -2.21
CA VAL A 62 -3.02 8.90 -1.54
C VAL A 62 -2.90 9.25 -0.07
N ARG A 63 -3.69 8.57 0.76
CA ARG A 63 -3.62 8.71 2.21
C ARG A 63 -2.27 8.26 2.76
N ARG A 64 -1.76 7.12 2.26
CA ARG A 64 -0.49 6.52 2.71
C ARG A 64 -0.01 5.43 1.75
N ILE A 65 1.31 5.24 1.70
CA ILE A 65 1.93 4.02 1.15
C ILE A 65 2.56 3.28 2.33
N VAL A 66 2.04 2.09 2.66
CA VAL A 66 2.53 1.27 3.78
C VAL A 66 3.57 0.30 3.26
N SER A 67 4.80 0.34 3.76
CA SER A 67 5.79 -0.70 3.49
C SER A 67 5.55 -1.93 4.35
N ILE A 68 5.57 -3.10 3.72
CA ILE A 68 5.65 -4.41 4.33
C ILE A 68 7.14 -4.77 4.32
N GLU A 69 7.75 -4.82 5.51
CA GLU A 69 9.09 -5.40 5.63
C GLU A 69 8.96 -6.90 5.38
N SER A 70 9.71 -7.41 4.41
CA SER A 70 9.88 -8.85 4.30
C SER A 70 10.68 -9.27 5.54
N ASN A 71 10.05 -9.91 6.52
CA ASN A 71 10.75 -10.62 7.58
C ASN A 71 11.51 -11.78 6.94
N ASP A 72 12.68 -11.48 6.35
CA ASP A 72 13.72 -12.46 6.16
C ASP A 72 14.29 -12.73 7.55
N ASP A 73 13.54 -13.49 8.34
CA ASP A 73 13.99 -14.04 9.61
C ASP A 73 15.15 -14.98 9.29
N GLY A 74 16.33 -14.38 9.21
CA GLY A 74 17.61 -15.04 9.18
C GLY A 74 17.68 -15.97 10.38
N LYS A 75 17.27 -17.21 10.16
CA LYS A 75 17.57 -18.34 11.02
C LYS A 75 19.08 -18.54 10.93
N VAL A 76 19.81 -17.78 11.72
CA VAL A 76 21.22 -18.03 12.06
C VAL A 76 21.23 -19.30 12.91
N GLY A 77 21.12 -20.44 12.23
CA GLY A 77 21.47 -21.76 12.74
C GLY A 77 22.82 -22.12 12.14
N GLY A 78 23.84 -22.27 13.00
CA GLY A 78 25.24 -22.22 12.60
C GLY A 78 25.77 -23.40 11.79
N GLY A 79 26.94 -23.16 11.21
CA GLY A 79 27.95 -24.18 10.91
C GLY A 79 27.99 -24.68 9.47
N GLY A 80 28.70 -23.98 8.59
CA GLY A 80 29.10 -24.49 7.28
C GLY A 80 30.13 -23.58 6.63
N GLU A 81 31.41 -23.96 6.73
CA GLU A 81 32.50 -23.34 5.98
C GLU A 81 32.27 -23.51 4.46
N GLY A 82 32.42 -22.41 3.73
CA GLY A 82 32.66 -22.42 2.28
C GLY A 82 31.40 -22.31 1.40
N GLY A 83 31.19 -21.15 0.79
CA GLY A 83 30.24 -21.02 -0.32
C GLY A 83 29.75 -19.59 -0.56
N GLU A 84 30.50 -18.88 -1.40
CA GLU A 84 30.06 -17.85 -2.36
C GLU A 84 29.11 -16.73 -1.89
N ASP A 85 29.60 -15.49 -2.05
CA ASP A 85 28.89 -14.22 -1.92
C ASP A 85 27.53 -14.22 -2.67
N LYS A 86 26.45 -14.64 -2.00
CA LYS A 86 25.08 -14.30 -2.42
C LYS A 86 24.82 -12.83 -2.09
N LYS A 87 25.32 -11.98 -2.98
CA LYS A 87 25.03 -10.55 -3.04
C LYS A 87 23.50 -10.37 -3.09
N GLY A 88 22.95 -9.75 -2.04
CA GLY A 88 21.52 -9.62 -1.76
C GLY A 88 20.66 -9.36 -2.98
N GLU A 89 19.81 -10.34 -3.28
CA GLU A 89 18.80 -10.27 -4.32
C GLU A 89 17.66 -9.37 -3.82
N ASN A 90 17.72 -8.10 -4.22
CA ASN A 90 16.61 -7.14 -4.27
C ASN A 90 15.63 -7.12 -3.08
N ASP A 91 16.11 -6.56 -1.96
CA ASP A 91 15.26 -6.02 -0.88
C ASP A 91 14.52 -4.75 -1.36
N VAL A 92 13.63 -4.89 -2.35
CA VAL A 92 12.71 -3.85 -2.81
C VAL A 92 11.48 -3.92 -1.92
N PRO A 93 11.20 -2.96 -1.03
CA PRO A 93 10.09 -3.09 -0.08
C PRO A 93 8.76 -3.26 -0.82
N THR A 94 7.99 -4.29 -0.44
CA THR A 94 6.63 -4.46 -0.92
C THR A 94 5.72 -3.46 -0.22
N VAL A 95 4.76 -2.86 -0.92
CA VAL A 95 3.91 -1.80 -0.37
C VAL A 95 2.42 -2.07 -0.52
N VAL A 96 1.62 -1.38 0.30
CA VAL A 96 0.16 -1.27 0.18
C VAL A 96 -0.18 0.21 -0.01
N PRO A 97 -0.52 0.64 -1.24
CA PRO A 97 -1.07 1.96 -1.50
C PRO A 97 -2.48 2.05 -0.90
N ILE A 98 -2.71 3.08 -0.10
CA ILE A 98 -4.02 3.41 0.47
C ILE A 98 -4.48 4.71 -0.17
N VAL A 99 -5.50 4.64 -1.00
CA VAL A 99 -6.14 5.78 -1.67
C VAL A 99 -7.47 6.07 -1.00
N ARG A 100 -7.75 7.34 -0.69
CA ARG A 100 -9.01 7.76 -0.09
C ARG A 100 -9.85 8.50 -1.11
N ILE A 101 -11.13 8.16 -1.13
CA ILE A 101 -12.20 8.81 -1.87
C ILE A 101 -13.17 9.39 -0.84
N ASP A 102 -13.36 10.71 -0.89
CA ASP A 102 -14.31 11.41 -0.02
C ASP A 102 -15.61 11.66 -0.80
N LEU A 103 -16.67 10.94 -0.42
CA LEU A 103 -17.96 10.93 -1.14
C LEU A 103 -18.94 11.92 -0.49
N GLU A 104 -19.50 12.82 -1.30
CA GLU A 104 -20.51 13.80 -0.87
C GLU A 104 -21.90 13.15 -0.73
N THR A 105 -22.02 12.15 0.14
CA THR A 105 -23.27 11.44 0.40
C THR A 105 -23.47 11.24 1.90
N THR A 106 -24.68 11.48 2.37
CA THR A 106 -25.05 11.27 3.78
C THR A 106 -25.29 9.78 4.08
N ASP A 107 -25.72 9.01 3.09
CA ASP A 107 -26.01 7.58 3.21
C ASP A 107 -24.95 6.74 2.48
N ALA A 108 -24.92 5.44 2.78
CA ALA A 108 -24.03 4.51 2.11
C ALA A 108 -24.23 4.54 0.58
N PRO A 109 -23.15 4.77 -0.20
CA PRO A 109 -23.22 4.85 -1.65
C PRO A 109 -23.63 3.50 -2.27
N GLY A 110 -24.26 3.56 -3.45
CA GLY A 110 -24.54 2.36 -4.23
C GLY A 110 -23.25 1.66 -4.64
N MET A 111 -23.18 0.33 -4.45
CA MET A 111 -21.96 -0.45 -4.71
C MET A 111 -21.43 -0.28 -6.15
N LYS A 112 -22.33 -0.23 -7.14
CA LYS A 112 -21.94 0.00 -8.54
C LYS A 112 -21.08 1.26 -8.69
N PHE A 113 -21.49 2.34 -8.04
CA PHE A 113 -20.82 3.63 -8.08
C PHE A 113 -19.43 3.55 -7.45
N VAL A 114 -19.34 2.99 -6.25
CA VAL A 114 -18.06 2.76 -5.54
C VAL A 114 -17.06 2.05 -6.45
N LEU A 115 -17.49 0.99 -7.13
CA LEU A 115 -16.62 0.15 -7.94
C LEU A 115 -16.11 0.86 -9.19
N GLU A 116 -16.91 1.76 -9.76
CA GLU A 116 -16.45 2.62 -10.86
C GLU A 116 -15.31 3.52 -10.39
N TYR A 117 -15.39 4.12 -9.19
CA TYR A 117 -14.24 4.86 -8.64
C TYR A 117 -13.06 3.97 -8.31
N VAL A 118 -13.28 2.77 -7.75
CA VAL A 118 -12.19 1.84 -7.46
C VAL A 118 -11.46 1.47 -8.75
N ALA A 119 -12.19 1.18 -9.83
CA ALA A 119 -11.58 0.90 -11.13
C ALA A 119 -10.78 2.10 -11.65
N ASN A 120 -11.35 3.31 -11.66
CA ASN A 120 -10.66 4.52 -12.10
C ASN A 120 -9.41 4.82 -11.26
N VAL A 121 -9.47 4.61 -9.94
CA VAL A 121 -8.31 4.72 -9.04
C VAL A 121 -7.23 3.72 -9.46
N LEU A 122 -7.57 2.46 -9.68
CA LEU A 122 -6.61 1.43 -10.07
C LEU A 122 -5.98 1.73 -11.43
N GLU A 123 -6.78 2.11 -12.42
CA GLU A 123 -6.31 2.49 -13.75
C GLU A 123 -5.34 3.69 -13.70
N THR A 124 -5.52 4.58 -12.73
CA THR A 124 -4.66 5.76 -12.53
C THR A 124 -3.38 5.41 -11.77
N VAL A 125 -3.49 4.62 -10.69
CA VAL A 125 -2.42 4.39 -9.73
C VAL A 125 -1.50 3.25 -10.16
N HIS A 126 -2.08 2.16 -10.64
CA HIS A 126 -1.35 0.93 -10.93
C HIS A 126 -0.22 1.14 -11.96
N PRO A 127 -0.44 1.79 -13.13
CA PRO A 127 0.62 1.99 -14.12
C PRO A 127 1.80 2.82 -13.60
N VAL A 128 1.52 3.76 -12.68
CA VAL A 128 2.56 4.62 -12.09
C VAL A 128 3.47 3.83 -11.18
N LEU A 129 2.90 2.91 -10.38
CA LEU A 129 3.67 2.07 -9.47
C LEU A 129 4.48 1.02 -10.24
N GLU A 130 3.89 0.40 -11.27
CA GLU A 130 4.61 -0.52 -12.16
C GLU A 130 5.78 0.16 -12.86
N SER A 131 5.56 1.35 -13.45
CA SER A 131 6.62 2.09 -14.16
C SER A 131 7.82 2.48 -13.28
N ARG A 132 7.67 2.35 -11.97
CA ARG A 132 8.69 2.63 -10.94
C ARG A 132 9.22 1.37 -10.25
N ASP A 133 8.87 0.19 -10.77
CA ASP A 133 9.24 -1.12 -10.21
C ASP A 133 8.85 -1.27 -8.74
N VAL A 134 7.73 -0.66 -8.32
CA VAL A 134 7.24 -0.75 -6.94
C VAL A 134 6.42 -2.03 -6.78
N ARG A 135 6.89 -2.94 -5.92
CA ARG A 135 6.16 -4.17 -5.60
C ARG A 135 4.92 -3.85 -4.75
N VAL A 136 3.73 -4.12 -5.25
CA VAL A 136 2.47 -3.91 -4.52
C VAL A 136 1.94 -5.25 -4.01
N ALA A 137 1.58 -5.33 -2.73
CA ALA A 137 0.92 -6.52 -2.18
C ALA A 137 -0.58 -6.55 -2.48
N HIS A 138 -1.23 -5.40 -2.31
CA HIS A 138 -2.62 -5.13 -2.67
C HIS A 138 -2.84 -3.62 -2.60
N TYR A 139 -3.93 -3.17 -3.21
CA TYR A 139 -4.43 -1.81 -3.17
C TYR A 139 -5.56 -1.73 -2.16
N ASP A 140 -5.52 -0.72 -1.28
CA ASP A 140 -6.65 -0.36 -0.43
C ASP A 140 -7.27 0.93 -0.94
N VAL A 141 -8.55 0.88 -1.29
CA VAL A 141 -9.34 2.07 -1.64
C VAL A 141 -10.36 2.32 -0.54
N GLU A 142 -10.15 3.38 0.22
CA GLU A 142 -11.01 3.82 1.32
C GLU A 142 -12.05 4.82 0.81
N CYS A 143 -13.32 4.53 1.05
CA CYS A 143 -14.44 5.44 0.78
C CYS A 143 -14.95 6.00 2.11
N THR A 144 -14.91 7.31 2.26
CA THR A 144 -15.54 8.01 3.38
C THR A 144 -16.89 8.59 2.92
N PHE A 145 -17.88 8.54 3.80
CA PHE A 145 -19.21 9.08 3.56
C PHE A 145 -19.94 9.33 4.87
N GLY A 146 -21.09 9.99 4.82
CA GLY A 146 -21.89 10.31 6.00
C GLY A 146 -21.58 11.70 6.56
N PRO A 147 -22.31 12.12 7.60
CA PRO A 147 -22.11 13.42 8.20
C PRO A 147 -20.73 13.49 8.86
N ASP A 148 -19.84 14.32 8.34
CA ASP A 148 -18.59 14.68 9.00
C ASP A 148 -18.81 15.95 9.83
N GLY A 149 -19.10 15.76 11.13
CA GLY A 149 -19.37 16.84 12.05
C GLY A 149 -18.70 16.64 13.39
N LEU A 150 -18.53 17.71 14.17
CA LEU A 150 -17.86 17.70 15.48
C LEU A 150 -18.40 16.66 16.49
N LEU A 151 -19.60 16.10 16.25
CA LEU A 151 -20.32 15.19 17.15
C LEU A 151 -20.71 13.85 16.49
N VAL A 152 -20.48 13.69 15.19
CA VAL A 152 -20.83 12.45 14.45
C VAL A 152 -19.66 12.12 13.54
N GLU A 153 -19.13 10.91 13.71
CA GLU A 153 -18.09 10.41 12.83
C GLU A 153 -18.72 9.88 11.54
N GLY A 154 -18.20 10.31 10.40
CA GLY A 154 -18.51 9.70 9.11
C GLY A 154 -18.14 8.22 9.08
N GLU A 155 -18.77 7.46 8.19
CA GLU A 155 -18.40 6.07 7.94
C GLU A 155 -17.19 5.98 7.02
N CYS A 156 -16.38 4.94 7.23
CA CYS A 156 -15.26 4.61 6.37
C CYS A 156 -15.31 3.12 6.02
N ARG A 157 -15.40 2.83 4.72
CA ARG A 157 -15.38 1.48 4.16
C ARG A 157 -14.20 1.34 3.20
N ARG A 158 -13.65 0.14 3.05
CA ARG A 158 -12.60 -0.13 2.06
C ARG A 158 -12.96 -1.23 1.10
N VAL A 159 -12.30 -1.17 -0.05
CA VAL A 159 -12.17 -2.26 -1.00
C VAL A 159 -10.68 -2.58 -1.15
N SER A 160 -10.30 -3.84 -0.94
CA SER A 160 -8.93 -4.30 -1.16
C SER A 160 -8.86 -5.12 -2.44
N VAL A 161 -7.88 -4.82 -3.30
CA VAL A 161 -7.72 -5.42 -4.64
C VAL A 161 -6.29 -5.90 -4.83
N THR A 162 -6.09 -7.11 -5.37
CA THR A 162 -4.73 -7.63 -5.63
C THR A 162 -4.15 -7.02 -6.92
N PRO A 163 -2.81 -6.99 -7.07
CA PRO A 163 -2.21 -6.50 -8.32
C PRO A 163 -2.70 -7.27 -9.55
N GLU A 164 -2.90 -8.59 -9.47
CA GLU A 164 -3.33 -9.40 -10.61
C GLU A 164 -4.73 -9.02 -11.12
N LEU A 165 -5.61 -8.53 -10.24
CA LEU A 165 -6.92 -8.01 -10.63
C LEU A 165 -6.82 -6.62 -11.25
N ALA A 166 -5.82 -5.81 -10.86
CA ALA A 166 -5.54 -4.51 -11.44
C ALA A 166 -4.87 -4.66 -12.83
N ASP A 167 -3.95 -5.61 -12.99
CA ASP A 167 -3.36 -5.96 -14.30
C ASP A 167 -4.47 -6.30 -15.30
N ARG A 168 -5.38 -7.20 -14.90
CA ARG A 168 -6.51 -7.61 -15.75
C ARG A 168 -7.43 -6.47 -16.16
N LEU A 169 -7.62 -5.48 -15.28
CA LEU A 169 -8.40 -4.27 -15.58
C LEU A 169 -7.75 -3.42 -16.67
N LEU A 170 -6.43 -3.39 -16.73
CA LEU A 170 -5.68 -2.64 -17.73
C LEU A 170 -5.46 -3.41 -19.04
N GLU A 171 -5.41 -4.74 -18.97
CA GLU A 171 -5.06 -5.60 -20.11
C GLU A 171 -6.25 -6.12 -20.93
N ASP A 172 -7.40 -6.38 -20.30
CA ASP A 172 -8.60 -6.90 -20.99
C ASP A 172 -9.70 -5.83 -21.06
N ASP A 173 -9.92 -5.27 -22.25
CA ASP A 173 -10.96 -4.26 -22.51
C ASP A 173 -12.39 -4.72 -22.13
N ARG A 174 -12.62 -6.03 -21.96
CA ARG A 174 -13.92 -6.59 -21.54
C ARG A 174 -14.01 -6.77 -20.02
N TYR A 175 -12.94 -6.54 -19.30
CA TYR A 175 -12.86 -6.66 -17.86
C TYR A 175 -12.98 -5.27 -17.22
N GLY A 176 -14.22 -4.85 -16.93
CA GLY A 176 -14.49 -3.55 -16.32
C GLY A 176 -14.75 -3.64 -14.81
N ALA A 177 -15.30 -2.54 -14.26
CA ALA A 177 -15.62 -2.42 -12.83
C ALA A 177 -16.56 -3.53 -12.31
N PHE A 178 -17.46 -4.04 -13.16
CA PHE A 178 -18.38 -5.11 -12.76
C PHE A 178 -17.68 -6.47 -12.61
N GLU A 179 -16.81 -6.81 -13.56
CA GLU A 179 -16.02 -8.03 -13.52
C GLU A 179 -15.03 -7.98 -12.34
N LEU A 180 -14.39 -6.83 -12.12
CA LEU A 180 -13.56 -6.56 -10.96
C LEU A 180 -14.30 -6.85 -9.66
N TRP A 181 -15.51 -6.29 -9.50
CA TRP A 181 -16.33 -6.53 -8.31
C TRP A 181 -16.61 -8.00 -8.06
N ARG A 182 -16.99 -8.74 -9.11
CA ARG A 182 -17.34 -10.15 -8.98
C ARG A 182 -16.15 -10.96 -8.47
N ASP A 183 -14.95 -10.64 -8.94
CA ASP A 183 -13.74 -11.35 -8.57
C ASP A 183 -13.23 -10.92 -7.18
N VAL A 184 -13.31 -9.62 -6.82
CA VAL A 184 -13.06 -9.14 -5.44
C VAL A 184 -14.03 -9.80 -4.45
N LYS A 185 -15.32 -9.85 -4.78
CA LYS A 185 -16.34 -10.52 -3.95
C LYS A 185 -16.07 -12.00 -3.75
N ARG A 186 -15.50 -12.66 -4.76
CA ARG A 186 -15.11 -14.07 -4.66
C ARG A 186 -13.94 -14.22 -3.69
N GLY A 187 -12.87 -13.44 -3.90
CA GLY A 187 -11.69 -13.50 -3.03
C GLY A 187 -11.99 -13.17 -1.57
N ASP A 188 -12.87 -12.19 -1.32
CA ASP A 188 -13.32 -11.79 0.02
C ASP A 188 -14.00 -12.96 0.77
N ARG A 189 -14.79 -13.77 0.05
CA ARG A 189 -15.46 -14.94 0.63
C ARG A 189 -14.50 -16.09 0.94
N ASP A 190 -13.51 -16.28 0.08
CA ASP A 190 -12.60 -17.42 0.16
C ASP A 190 -11.53 -17.19 1.26
N GLY A 191 -11.20 -15.93 1.57
CA GLY A 191 -10.30 -15.55 2.67
C GLY A 191 -8.83 -15.92 2.46
N GLU A 192 -8.50 -16.58 1.36
CA GLU A 192 -7.15 -16.98 0.96
C GLU A 192 -6.34 -15.84 0.34
N THR A 193 -7.01 -14.77 -0.10
CA THR A 193 -6.40 -13.61 -0.74
C THR A 193 -6.61 -12.35 0.10
N PRO A 194 -5.77 -11.31 -0.02
CA PRO A 194 -5.92 -10.07 0.74
C PRO A 194 -7.08 -9.19 0.22
N THR A 195 -7.94 -9.69 -0.66
CA THR A 195 -9.10 -8.94 -1.15
C THR A 195 -10.14 -8.76 -0.06
N ALA A 196 -10.79 -7.60 -0.05
CA ALA A 196 -11.84 -7.28 0.89
C ALA A 196 -12.92 -6.48 0.16
N LEU A 197 -14.20 -6.84 0.37
CA LEU A 197 -15.31 -6.13 -0.22
C LEU A 197 -16.10 -5.36 0.84
N TRP A 198 -15.97 -4.02 0.81
CA TRP A 198 -16.78 -3.10 1.63
C TRP A 198 -16.64 -3.33 3.15
N GLU A 199 -15.44 -3.71 3.58
CA GLU A 199 -15.12 -3.87 5.00
C GLU A 199 -14.93 -2.51 5.67
N PRO A 200 -15.06 -2.42 7.01
CA PRO A 200 -14.62 -1.23 7.75
C PRO A 200 -13.15 -0.89 7.46
N CYS A 201 -12.84 0.40 7.33
CA CYS A 201 -11.46 0.86 7.24
C CYS A 201 -10.66 0.38 8.45
N ARG A 202 -9.41 -0.02 8.22
CA ARG A 202 -8.55 -0.45 9.32
C ARG A 202 -8.08 0.79 10.08
N SER A 203 -8.10 0.71 11.40
CA SER A 203 -7.35 1.66 12.19
C SER A 203 -5.86 1.50 11.88
N SER A 204 -5.09 2.58 11.99
CA SER A 204 -3.66 2.57 11.70
C SER A 204 -2.84 1.56 12.51
N ALA A 205 -3.37 1.05 13.63
CA ALA A 205 -2.76 0.01 14.45
C ALA A 205 -2.97 -1.42 13.88
N ALA A 206 -4.13 -1.70 13.28
CA ALA A 206 -4.49 -3.02 12.77
C ALA A 206 -3.82 -3.38 11.42
N ILE A 207 -3.27 -2.39 10.72
CA ILE A 207 -2.59 -2.60 9.43
C ILE A 207 -1.23 -3.29 9.63
N ARG A 208 -0.55 -3.09 10.78
CA ARG A 208 0.75 -3.71 11.07
C ARG A 208 0.66 -5.18 11.50
N THR A 209 -0.42 -5.57 12.17
CA THR A 209 -0.52 -6.86 12.87
C THR A 209 -1.09 -8.02 12.03
N ARG A 210 -1.64 -7.76 10.84
CA ARG A 210 -2.13 -8.84 9.94
C ARG A 210 -1.12 -9.23 8.86
N LEU A 211 0.12 -8.74 8.99
CA LEU A 211 1.27 -9.04 8.13
C LEU A 211 2.30 -9.92 8.87
N GLU A 212 1.96 -10.38 10.07
CA GLU A 212 2.66 -11.38 10.87
C GLU A 212 1.91 -12.72 10.85
#